data_AF-A0A5E6NJ64-F1
#
_entry.id   AF-A0A5E6NJ64-F1
#
_cell.length_a   1.000
_cell.length_b   1.000
_cell.length_c   1.000
_cell.angle_alpha   90.00
_cell.angle_beta   90.00
_cell.angle_gamma   90.00
#
_symmetry.space_group_name_H-M   'P 1'
#
loop_
_entity.id
_entity.type
_entity.pdbx_description
1 polymer ?
#
loop_
_entity_poly.entity_id
_entity_poly.type
_entity_poly.pdbx_seq_one_letter_code
_entity_poly.pdbx_strand_id
1 'polypeptide(L)'
;MATTPLNAGQGNDKVTGGAGNDIYIFNLGDGQLEIMDANGLDKLKFGEGITKDDITITQEADGFVYIRINNTTDVVKFTQASTTSTLAIDIIYFADNSYIYADTILASLKTLTEGNDTLTANKDGTNNIQALAGDDTITGGIDARNNIDGGADDDTLTGGSYADSLIGGQGNDTLNGGNGDDTLTQGKATTR
;
A
#
# COMPACT_ATOMS: atom_id res chain seq x y z
N MET A 1 -17.63 -20.12 -1.23
CA MET A 1 -18.88 -19.72 -1.90
C MET A 1 -18.63 -18.36 -2.52
N ALA A 2 -18.94 -18.15 -3.81
CA ALA A 2 -18.79 -16.83 -4.40
C ALA A 2 -19.79 -15.88 -3.71
N THR A 3 -19.30 -14.79 -3.14
CA THR A 3 -20.13 -13.70 -2.61
C THR A 3 -20.78 -12.99 -3.78
N THR A 4 -22.05 -12.64 -3.64
CA THR A 4 -22.75 -11.78 -4.60
C THR A 4 -22.11 -10.39 -4.56
N PRO A 5 -21.67 -9.82 -5.69
CA PRO A 5 -21.12 -8.48 -5.70
C PRO A 5 -22.11 -7.46 -5.14
N LEU A 6 -21.63 -6.56 -4.30
CA LEU A 6 -22.42 -5.51 -3.65
C LEU A 6 -22.21 -4.19 -4.38
N ASN A 7 -23.29 -3.64 -4.93
CA ASN A 7 -23.34 -2.29 -5.48
C ASN A 7 -24.37 -1.49 -4.68
N ALA A 8 -23.94 -0.39 -4.04
CA ALA A 8 -24.84 0.46 -3.27
C ALA A 8 -25.63 1.45 -4.16
N GLY A 9 -25.17 1.73 -5.38
CA GLY A 9 -25.77 2.67 -6.30
C GLY A 9 -25.32 4.12 -6.05
N GLN A 10 -26.14 5.08 -6.48
CA GLN A 10 -25.85 6.50 -6.34
C GLN A 10 -26.22 7.03 -4.96
N GLY A 11 -25.32 7.81 -4.36
CA GLY A 11 -25.59 8.55 -3.14
C GLY A 11 -24.40 8.58 -2.18
N ASN A 12 -24.72 8.77 -0.91
CA ASN A 12 -23.76 8.60 0.18
C ASN A 12 -24.14 7.31 0.91
N ASP A 13 -23.45 6.24 0.56
CA ASP A 13 -23.79 4.88 0.97
C ASP A 13 -22.78 4.33 1.97
N LYS A 14 -23.27 3.46 2.86
CA LYS A 14 -22.44 2.73 3.81
C LYS A 14 -22.73 1.24 3.71
N VAL A 15 -21.67 0.46 3.52
CA VAL A 15 -21.74 -0.99 3.36
C VAL A 15 -20.83 -1.72 4.35
N THR A 16 -21.20 -2.95 4.68
CA THR A 16 -20.44 -3.84 5.56
C THR A 16 -20.33 -5.19 4.87
N GLY A 17 -19.12 -5.66 4.57
CA GLY A 17 -18.90 -6.94 3.88
C GLY A 17 -19.24 -8.13 4.77
N GLY A 18 -18.81 -8.05 6.03
CA GLY A 18 -19.07 -9.09 7.00
C GLY A 18 -17.87 -10.01 7.11
N ALA A 19 -18.04 -11.31 6.85
CA ALA A 19 -16.95 -12.28 6.95
C ALA A 19 -16.79 -13.03 5.63
N GLY A 20 -15.56 -13.20 5.19
CA GLY A 20 -15.23 -13.90 3.96
C GLY A 20 -14.64 -12.95 2.93
N ASN A 21 -14.63 -13.35 1.67
CA ASN A 21 -14.07 -12.54 0.60
C ASN A 21 -15.21 -11.81 -0.11
N ASP A 22 -15.27 -10.50 0.00
CA ASP A 22 -16.34 -9.67 -0.54
C ASP A 22 -15.94 -8.96 -1.84
N ILE A 23 -16.94 -8.60 -2.64
CA ILE A 23 -16.76 -7.87 -3.90
C ILE A 23 -17.66 -6.64 -3.88
N TYR A 24 -17.07 -5.46 -3.83
CA TYR A 24 -17.73 -4.16 -3.90
C TYR A 24 -17.66 -3.62 -5.32
N ILE A 25 -18.76 -3.10 -5.84
CA ILE A 25 -18.81 -2.45 -7.15
C ILE A 25 -19.01 -0.95 -6.94
N PHE A 26 -18.24 -0.15 -7.65
CA PHE A 26 -18.36 1.30 -7.66
C PHE A 26 -18.25 1.83 -9.09
N ASN A 27 -19.20 2.67 -9.52
CA ASN A 27 -19.26 3.24 -10.86
C ASN A 27 -19.05 4.75 -10.81
N LEU A 28 -18.70 5.33 -11.96
CA LEU A 28 -18.59 6.77 -12.11
C LEU A 28 -19.95 7.43 -11.85
N GLY A 29 -19.99 8.42 -10.94
CA GLY A 29 -21.21 9.11 -10.51
C GLY A 29 -21.99 8.42 -9.39
N ASP A 30 -21.47 7.34 -8.80
CA ASP A 30 -22.10 6.70 -7.63
C ASP A 30 -21.99 7.55 -6.35
N GLY A 31 -21.15 8.59 -6.31
CA GLY A 31 -21.04 9.49 -5.17
C GLY A 31 -20.05 8.97 -4.11
N GLN A 32 -20.47 8.86 -2.86
CA GLN A 32 -19.58 8.51 -1.75
C GLN A 32 -19.95 7.14 -1.19
N LEU A 33 -19.00 6.21 -1.20
CA LEU A 33 -19.18 4.87 -0.63
C LEU A 33 -18.24 4.66 0.57
N GLU A 34 -18.82 4.37 1.73
CA GLU A 34 -18.10 3.97 2.95
C GLU A 34 -18.17 2.46 3.13
N ILE A 35 -17.02 1.79 3.15
CA ILE A 35 -16.89 0.35 3.28
C ILE A 35 -16.29 0.01 4.65
N MET A 36 -17.02 -0.79 5.43
CA MET A 36 -16.55 -1.36 6.68
C MET A 36 -16.32 -2.86 6.51
N ASP A 37 -15.05 -3.25 6.39
CA ASP A 37 -14.63 -4.65 6.30
C ASP A 37 -13.35 -4.88 7.12
N ALA A 38 -13.08 -6.10 7.54
CA ALA A 38 -11.98 -6.40 8.45
C ALA A 38 -11.23 -7.70 8.16
N ASN A 39 -11.83 -8.65 7.43
CA ASN A 39 -11.23 -9.96 7.20
C ASN A 39 -11.72 -10.57 5.88
N GLY A 40 -10.80 -10.87 4.98
CA GLY A 40 -11.15 -11.41 3.68
C GLY A 40 -10.01 -11.29 2.69
N LEU A 41 -10.24 -11.74 1.46
CA LEU A 41 -9.57 -11.25 0.26
C LEU A 41 -10.58 -10.39 -0.51
N ASP A 42 -10.71 -9.15 -0.08
CA ASP A 42 -11.79 -8.26 -0.47
C ASP A 42 -11.42 -7.45 -1.71
N LYS A 43 -12.42 -7.25 -2.57
CA LYS A 43 -12.23 -6.69 -3.91
C LYS A 43 -13.10 -5.48 -4.12
N LEU A 44 -12.52 -4.40 -4.63
CA LEU A 44 -13.24 -3.25 -5.16
C LEU A 44 -13.17 -3.36 -6.68
N LYS A 45 -14.30 -3.31 -7.36
CA LYS A 45 -14.39 -3.37 -8.80
C LYS A 45 -14.98 -2.07 -9.32
N PHE A 46 -14.16 -1.31 -10.03
CA PHE A 46 -14.62 -0.14 -10.75
C PHE A 46 -15.39 -0.53 -12.02
N GLY A 47 -16.45 0.23 -12.29
CA GLY A 47 -17.20 0.19 -13.55
C GLY A 47 -16.43 0.81 -14.72
N GLU A 48 -17.07 0.86 -15.89
CA GLU A 48 -16.51 1.53 -17.07
C GLU A 48 -16.24 3.02 -16.81
N GLY A 49 -15.21 3.57 -17.46
CA GLY A 49 -14.88 5.00 -17.38
C GLY A 49 -14.02 5.40 -16.18
N ILE A 50 -13.58 4.45 -15.36
CA ILE A 50 -12.58 4.65 -14.31
C ILE A 50 -11.37 3.78 -14.65
N THR A 51 -10.23 4.40 -14.90
CA THR A 51 -8.95 3.72 -15.12
C THR A 51 -8.00 3.93 -13.94
N LYS A 52 -6.85 3.24 -13.97
CA LYS A 52 -5.80 3.41 -12.97
C LYS A 52 -5.28 4.85 -12.86
N ASP A 53 -5.22 5.58 -13.97
CA ASP A 53 -4.72 6.96 -13.98
C ASP A 53 -5.78 7.98 -13.49
N ASP A 54 -7.04 7.55 -13.43
CA ASP A 54 -8.16 8.37 -12.97
C ASP A 54 -8.34 8.33 -11.46
N ILE A 55 -7.57 7.54 -10.72
CA ILE A 55 -7.72 7.41 -9.27
C ILE A 55 -6.55 8.01 -8.50
N THR A 56 -6.88 8.69 -7.41
CA THR A 56 -5.91 9.07 -6.38
C THR A 56 -6.27 8.34 -5.11
N ILE A 57 -5.29 7.70 -4.49
CA ILE A 57 -5.50 7.01 -3.21
C ILE A 57 -4.71 7.77 -2.17
N THR A 58 -5.27 7.92 -0.97
CA THR A 58 -4.66 8.67 0.15
C THR A 58 -5.04 8.03 1.47
N GLN A 59 -4.10 7.99 2.42
CA GLN A 59 -4.45 7.89 3.84
C GLN A 59 -4.54 9.31 4.39
N GLU A 60 -5.67 9.64 5.03
CA GLU A 60 -5.90 10.99 5.54
C GLU A 60 -5.70 11.08 7.06
N ALA A 61 -5.80 12.30 7.61
CA ALA A 61 -5.55 12.59 9.02
C ALA A 61 -6.48 11.84 10.00
N ASP A 62 -7.61 11.32 9.52
CA ASP A 62 -8.50 10.45 10.30
C ASP A 62 -8.02 8.98 10.36
N GLY A 63 -6.90 8.67 9.70
CA GLY A 63 -6.29 7.35 9.65
C GLY A 63 -6.91 6.42 8.60
N PHE A 64 -7.95 6.85 7.90
CA PHE A 64 -8.65 6.03 6.91
C PHE A 64 -8.09 6.22 5.50
N VAL A 65 -8.31 5.22 4.66
CA VAL A 65 -7.92 5.27 3.25
C VAL A 65 -9.09 5.65 2.38
N TYR A 66 -8.80 6.54 1.44
CA TYR A 66 -9.71 7.11 0.48
C TYR A 66 -9.19 6.85 -0.92
N ILE A 67 -10.04 6.30 -1.78
CA ILE A 67 -9.83 6.24 -3.23
C ILE A 67 -10.76 7.27 -3.84
N ARG A 68 -10.19 8.30 -4.45
CA ARG A 68 -10.92 9.38 -5.13
C ARG A 68 -10.81 9.21 -6.62
N ILE A 69 -11.93 9.43 -7.31
CA ILE A 69 -11.91 9.55 -8.77
C ILE A 69 -11.58 11.01 -9.12
N ASN A 70 -10.48 11.20 -9.84
CA ASN A 70 -9.92 12.50 -10.18
C ASN A 70 -10.93 13.32 -10.99
N ASN A 71 -11.03 14.61 -10.68
CA ASN A 71 -11.95 15.55 -11.32
C ASN A 71 -13.44 15.23 -11.12
N THR A 72 -13.80 14.38 -10.16
CA THR A 72 -15.19 14.15 -9.75
C THR A 72 -15.37 14.34 -8.24
N THR A 73 -16.59 14.16 -7.75
CA THR A 73 -16.91 14.10 -6.32
C THR A 73 -16.98 12.67 -5.79
N ASP A 74 -16.63 11.68 -6.62
CA ASP A 74 -16.78 10.28 -6.30
C ASP A 74 -15.63 9.79 -5.41
N VAL A 75 -15.98 9.10 -4.33
CA VAL A 75 -15.02 8.67 -3.30
C VAL A 75 -15.43 7.32 -2.72
N VAL A 76 -14.46 6.42 -2.59
CA VAL A 76 -14.59 5.20 -1.80
C VAL A 76 -13.71 5.33 -0.55
N LYS A 77 -14.30 5.21 0.64
CA LYS A 77 -13.63 5.28 1.94
C LYS A 77 -13.65 3.91 2.62
N PHE A 78 -12.51 3.45 3.12
CA PHE A 78 -12.41 2.23 3.93
C PHE A 78 -12.22 2.58 5.41
N THR A 79 -13.18 2.19 6.26
CA THR A 79 -13.26 2.63 7.67
C THR A 79 -12.82 1.60 8.71
N GLN A 80 -12.33 0.44 8.30
CA GLN A 80 -11.52 -0.42 9.15
C GLN A 80 -10.20 -0.70 8.44
N ALA A 81 -9.11 -0.74 9.17
CA ALA A 81 -7.91 -1.47 8.77
C ALA A 81 -7.93 -2.75 9.61
N SER A 82 -7.67 -3.90 9.00
CA SER A 82 -7.57 -5.15 9.74
C SER A 82 -6.57 -4.98 10.88
N THR A 83 -6.86 -5.57 12.04
CA THR A 83 -5.95 -5.54 13.20
C THR A 83 -4.64 -6.31 12.93
N THR A 84 -4.55 -7.00 11.78
CA THR A 84 -3.40 -7.78 11.34
C THR A 84 -2.94 -7.46 9.90
N SER A 85 -3.73 -6.74 9.09
CA SER A 85 -3.38 -6.31 7.73
C SER A 85 -3.82 -4.87 7.48
N THR A 86 -2.96 -4.10 6.84
CA THR A 86 -2.97 -2.64 6.88
C THR A 86 -4.09 -1.95 6.05
N LEU A 87 -5.02 -2.68 5.43
CA LEU A 87 -6.24 -2.15 4.77
C LEU A 87 -7.41 -3.16 4.80
N ALA A 88 -8.64 -2.66 4.71
CA ALA A 88 -9.87 -3.45 4.47
C ALA A 88 -10.16 -3.75 3.00
N ILE A 89 -9.19 -3.52 2.12
CA ILE A 89 -9.28 -3.85 0.71
C ILE A 89 -7.98 -4.51 0.32
N ASP A 90 -8.05 -5.56 -0.50
CA ASP A 90 -6.87 -6.31 -0.96
C ASP A 90 -6.59 -6.10 -2.46
N ILE A 91 -7.65 -5.93 -3.27
CA ILE A 91 -7.51 -5.81 -4.73
C ILE A 91 -8.50 -4.81 -5.31
N ILE A 92 -8.02 -3.90 -6.14
CA ILE A 92 -8.84 -3.02 -6.98
C ILE A 92 -8.82 -3.58 -8.41
N TYR A 93 -9.98 -3.87 -8.98
CA TYR A 93 -10.17 -4.26 -10.38
C TYR A 93 -10.75 -3.11 -11.19
N PHE A 94 -10.31 -2.99 -12.44
CA PHE A 94 -10.86 -2.07 -13.43
C PHE A 94 -11.65 -2.82 -14.51
N ALA A 95 -12.39 -2.06 -15.32
CA ALA A 95 -13.26 -2.62 -16.37
C ALA A 95 -12.50 -3.44 -17.44
N ASP A 96 -11.21 -3.13 -17.67
CA ASP A 96 -10.34 -3.85 -18.61
C ASP A 96 -9.71 -5.14 -18.04
N ASN A 97 -10.09 -5.52 -16.81
CA ASN A 97 -9.52 -6.61 -16.00
C ASN A 97 -8.10 -6.36 -15.49
N SER A 98 -7.53 -5.17 -15.66
CA SER A 98 -6.35 -4.76 -14.91
C SER A 98 -6.70 -4.66 -13.43
N TYR A 99 -5.68 -4.76 -12.57
CA TYR A 99 -5.85 -4.67 -11.13
C TYR A 99 -4.66 -4.03 -10.44
N ILE A 100 -4.90 -3.53 -9.22
CA ILE A 100 -3.89 -3.04 -8.28
C ILE A 100 -4.10 -3.79 -6.98
N TYR A 101 -3.04 -4.34 -6.39
CA TYR A 101 -3.12 -4.84 -5.02
C TYR A 101 -3.10 -3.67 -4.04
N ALA A 102 -3.91 -3.73 -3.00
CA ALA A 102 -4.08 -2.64 -2.05
C ALA A 102 -2.89 -2.48 -1.10
N ASP A 103 -2.11 -3.54 -0.87
CA ASP A 103 -0.80 -3.44 -0.24
C ASP A 103 0.16 -2.59 -1.10
N THR A 104 0.02 -2.60 -2.44
CA THR A 104 0.76 -1.73 -3.37
C THR A 104 0.50 -0.23 -3.15
N ILE A 105 -0.61 0.08 -2.50
CA ILE A 105 -1.12 1.44 -2.32
C ILE A 105 -0.64 1.98 -0.97
N LEU A 106 -0.69 1.18 0.09
CA LEU A 106 -0.22 1.55 1.43
C LEU A 106 1.24 1.99 1.48
N ALA A 107 2.15 1.28 0.81
CA ALA A 107 3.56 1.64 0.90
C ALA A 107 3.89 2.93 0.13
N SER A 108 3.08 3.27 -0.89
CA SER A 108 3.18 4.56 -1.59
C SER A 108 2.58 5.74 -0.80
N LEU A 109 1.82 5.46 0.27
CA LEU A 109 1.11 6.47 1.07
C LEU A 109 1.84 6.90 2.33
N LYS A 110 2.81 6.13 2.80
CA LYS A 110 3.73 6.56 3.86
C LYS A 110 4.86 7.38 3.24
N THR A 111 4.73 8.71 3.32
CA THR A 111 5.91 9.58 3.16
C THR A 111 6.75 9.41 4.41
N LEU A 112 7.95 8.83 4.25
CA LEU A 112 8.93 8.73 5.34
C LEU A 112 9.45 10.13 5.69
N THR A 113 9.82 10.31 6.94
CA THR A 113 10.12 11.59 7.59
C THR A 113 11.55 11.59 8.10
N GLU A 114 12.02 12.72 8.65
CA GLU A 114 13.34 12.82 9.28
C GLU A 114 13.38 12.21 10.71
N GLY A 115 12.47 11.28 11.01
CA GLY A 115 12.42 10.59 12.30
C GLY A 115 12.01 9.15 12.11
N ASN A 116 12.21 8.35 13.16
CA ASN A 116 12.12 6.89 13.08
C ASN A 116 10.77 6.40 12.51
N ASP A 117 10.84 5.75 11.36
CA ASP A 117 9.71 5.25 10.60
C ASP A 117 9.69 3.72 10.51
N THR A 118 8.51 3.19 10.21
CA THR A 118 8.35 1.76 9.91
C THR A 118 7.51 1.58 8.66
N LEU A 119 8.07 0.87 7.68
CA LEU A 119 7.45 0.64 6.38
C LEU A 119 7.52 -0.84 6.00
N THR A 120 6.43 -1.32 5.41
CA THR A 120 6.45 -2.53 4.58
C THR A 120 6.09 -2.12 3.16
N ALA A 121 7.00 -2.37 2.23
CA ALA A 121 6.90 -2.01 0.84
C ALA A 121 5.87 -2.86 0.10
N ASN A 122 5.52 -2.43 -1.11
CA ASN A 122 4.58 -3.15 -1.96
C ASN A 122 5.11 -4.55 -2.23
N LYS A 123 4.26 -5.57 -2.08
CA LYS A 123 4.65 -6.96 -2.23
C LYS A 123 5.27 -7.26 -3.59
N ASP A 124 4.83 -6.60 -4.66
CA ASP A 124 5.23 -6.87 -6.04
C ASP A 124 5.79 -5.64 -6.79
N GLY A 125 6.30 -5.88 -8.00
CA GLY A 125 6.74 -4.82 -8.90
C GLY A 125 8.14 -4.27 -8.57
N THR A 126 8.27 -2.95 -8.48
CA THR A 126 9.53 -2.30 -8.12
C THR A 126 9.27 -1.18 -7.11
N ASN A 127 9.98 -1.23 -5.98
CA ASN A 127 9.88 -0.25 -4.90
C ASN A 127 11.10 0.67 -4.94
N ASN A 128 10.88 1.99 -4.79
CA ASN A 128 11.94 2.98 -4.60
C ASN A 128 11.65 3.72 -3.30
N ILE A 129 12.47 3.49 -2.28
CA ILE A 129 12.24 3.96 -0.91
C ILE A 129 13.45 4.77 -0.44
N GLN A 130 13.18 5.91 0.19
CA GLN A 130 14.16 6.75 0.87
C GLN A 130 13.63 7.03 2.27
N ALA A 131 14.31 6.51 3.30
CA ALA A 131 13.83 6.58 4.68
C ALA A 131 14.22 7.88 5.40
N LEU A 132 15.27 8.55 4.92
CA LEU A 132 15.75 9.87 5.35
C LEU A 132 16.63 9.78 6.61
N ALA A 133 16.25 10.41 7.71
CA ALA A 133 17.00 10.35 8.96
C ALA A 133 16.14 9.71 10.03
N GLY A 134 16.77 9.16 11.06
CA GLY A 134 16.09 8.41 12.13
C GLY A 134 16.36 6.91 12.02
N ASP A 135 16.14 6.19 13.11
CA ASP A 135 16.38 4.74 13.12
C ASP A 135 15.17 4.04 12.45
N ASP A 136 15.27 3.76 11.15
CA ASP A 136 14.14 3.27 10.36
C ASP A 136 14.08 1.74 10.29
N THR A 137 12.87 1.21 10.18
CA THR A 137 12.62 -0.22 9.94
C THR A 137 11.84 -0.42 8.66
N ILE A 138 12.54 -0.82 7.59
CA ILE A 138 11.98 -0.98 6.25
C ILE A 138 12.04 -2.45 5.82
N THR A 139 10.88 -3.01 5.50
CA THR A 139 10.77 -4.35 4.88
C THR A 139 10.29 -4.20 3.44
N GLY A 140 11.09 -4.64 2.48
CA GLY A 140 10.77 -4.64 1.07
C GLY A 140 9.69 -5.68 0.68
N GLY A 141 9.28 -5.60 -0.58
CA GLY A 141 8.29 -6.49 -1.17
C GLY A 141 8.86 -7.86 -1.46
N ILE A 142 8.16 -8.92 -1.04
CA ILE A 142 8.64 -10.30 -1.18
C ILE A 142 8.59 -10.87 -2.61
N ASP A 143 7.89 -10.23 -3.54
CA ASP A 143 7.81 -10.56 -4.98
C ASP A 143 8.15 -9.32 -5.85
N ALA A 144 9.00 -8.42 -5.34
CA ALA A 144 9.35 -7.14 -5.97
C ALA A 144 10.86 -6.96 -6.07
N ARG A 145 11.34 -6.08 -6.97
CA ARG A 145 12.70 -5.53 -6.85
C ARG A 145 12.66 -4.30 -5.96
N ASN A 146 13.53 -4.22 -4.96
CA ASN A 146 13.50 -3.18 -3.95
C ASN A 146 14.77 -2.33 -4.02
N ASN A 147 14.61 -1.03 -4.29
CA ASN A 147 15.66 -0.03 -4.17
C ASN A 147 15.40 0.77 -2.89
N ILE A 148 16.13 0.46 -1.81
CA ILE A 148 15.92 1.03 -0.47
C ILE A 148 17.18 1.79 -0.06
N ASP A 149 17.00 3.05 0.32
CA ASP A 149 18.01 3.90 0.95
C ASP A 149 17.54 4.23 2.38
N GLY A 150 18.28 3.77 3.39
CA GLY A 150 18.00 4.03 4.81
C GLY A 150 18.23 5.49 5.13
N GLY A 151 19.48 5.93 4.99
CA GLY A 151 19.83 7.35 4.99
C GLY A 151 20.76 7.69 6.14
N ALA A 152 20.28 8.28 7.22
CA ALA A 152 21.09 8.61 8.39
C ALA A 152 20.52 7.99 9.66
N ASP A 153 21.40 7.70 10.61
CA ASP A 153 21.14 6.96 11.85
C ASP A 153 21.04 5.44 11.63
N ASP A 154 20.66 4.66 12.66
CA ASP A 154 20.87 3.21 12.66
C ASP A 154 19.65 2.48 12.05
N ASP A 155 19.75 2.11 10.77
CA ASP A 155 18.62 1.53 10.02
C ASP A 155 18.56 0.00 10.01
N THR A 156 17.35 -0.54 9.83
CA THR A 156 17.11 -1.97 9.55
C THR A 156 16.35 -2.13 8.24
N LEU A 157 17.03 -2.63 7.21
CA LEU A 157 16.50 -2.79 5.85
C LEU A 157 16.46 -4.26 5.43
N THR A 158 15.30 -4.72 4.95
CA THR A 158 15.14 -6.06 4.35
C THR A 158 14.66 -5.94 2.92
N GLY A 159 15.25 -6.67 1.97
CA GLY A 159 14.92 -6.63 0.54
C GLY A 159 13.68 -7.48 0.22
N GLY A 160 13.82 -8.80 0.31
CA GLY A 160 12.71 -9.72 0.06
C GLY A 160 13.15 -10.88 -0.84
N SER A 161 12.43 -11.10 -1.93
CA SER A 161 12.91 -11.97 -3.01
C SER A 161 13.20 -11.12 -4.24
N TYR A 162 13.86 -11.68 -5.25
CA TYR A 162 14.37 -10.99 -6.46
C TYR A 162 15.66 -10.21 -6.17
N ALA A 163 16.24 -9.59 -7.21
CA ALA A 163 17.46 -8.81 -7.06
C ALA A 163 17.14 -7.43 -6.50
N ASP A 164 17.58 -7.18 -5.26
CA ASP A 164 17.36 -5.94 -4.51
C ASP A 164 18.63 -5.08 -4.42
N SER A 165 18.45 -3.77 -4.18
CA SER A 165 19.51 -2.80 -3.90
C SER A 165 19.23 -2.09 -2.57
N LEU A 166 20.02 -2.39 -1.55
CA LEU A 166 19.88 -1.83 -0.21
C LEU A 166 21.11 -0.96 0.10
N ILE A 167 20.87 0.30 0.46
CA ILE A 167 21.89 1.26 0.89
C ILE A 167 21.56 1.60 2.35
N GLY A 168 22.46 1.25 3.27
CA GLY A 168 22.28 1.56 4.70
C GLY A 168 22.39 3.06 4.96
N GLY A 169 23.53 3.66 4.59
CA GLY A 169 23.76 5.09 4.77
C GLY A 169 24.69 5.40 5.96
N GLN A 170 24.46 6.53 6.64
CA GLN A 170 25.29 6.90 7.79
C GLN A 170 24.75 6.25 9.05
N GLY A 171 25.44 5.26 9.59
CA GLY A 171 24.99 4.61 10.81
C GLY A 171 25.54 3.21 10.95
N ASN A 172 25.02 2.49 11.92
CA ASN A 172 25.23 1.06 12.10
C ASN A 172 24.05 0.29 11.53
N ASP A 173 23.99 0.22 10.21
CA ASP A 173 22.84 -0.34 9.51
C ASP A 173 22.86 -1.87 9.50
N THR A 174 21.67 -2.45 9.60
CA THR A 174 21.42 -3.88 9.41
C THR A 174 20.73 -4.10 8.07
N LEU A 175 21.45 -4.71 7.12
CA LEU A 175 20.94 -5.01 5.78
C LEU A 175 20.74 -6.50 5.58
N ASN A 176 19.57 -6.88 5.07
CA ASN A 176 19.26 -8.24 4.67
C ASN A 176 18.62 -8.26 3.27
N GLY A 177 19.38 -8.64 2.24
CA GLY A 177 18.85 -8.73 0.86
C GLY A 177 17.73 -9.76 0.72
N GLY A 178 17.83 -10.88 1.44
CA GLY A 178 16.89 -11.99 1.30
C GLY A 178 17.27 -12.94 0.16
N ASN A 179 16.31 -13.29 -0.68
CA ASN A 179 16.49 -14.26 -1.76
C ASN A 179 16.73 -13.57 -3.11
N GLY A 180 17.94 -13.62 -3.63
CA GLY A 180 18.21 -13.12 -4.98
C GLY A 180 19.66 -12.71 -5.16
N ASP A 181 19.94 -12.09 -6.30
CA ASP A 181 21.24 -11.48 -6.56
C ASP A 181 21.22 -10.03 -6.07
N ASP A 182 21.47 -9.84 -4.77
CA ASP A 182 21.29 -8.55 -4.09
C ASP A 182 22.58 -7.71 -4.05
N THR A 183 22.40 -6.39 -4.10
CA THR A 183 23.46 -5.40 -3.87
C THR A 183 23.24 -4.73 -2.52
N LEU A 184 24.11 -5.03 -1.55
CA LEU A 184 24.07 -4.43 -0.21
C LEU A 184 25.25 -3.48 -0.03
N THR A 185 24.95 -2.20 0.15
CA THR A 185 25.94 -1.16 0.44
C THR A 185 25.79 -0.71 1.87
N GLN A 186 26.63 -1.23 2.76
CA GLN A 186 26.80 -0.62 4.07
C GLN A 186 27.40 0.77 3.87
N GLY A 187 26.81 1.80 4.48
CA GLY A 187 27.44 3.10 4.45
C GLY A 187 28.48 3.22 5.59
N LYS A 188 28.91 4.45 5.87
CA LYS A 188 30.05 4.67 6.77
C LYS A 188 29.54 4.85 8.19
N ALA A 189 29.80 3.87 9.04
CA ALA A 189 29.69 4.04 10.49
C ALA A 189 30.53 5.25 10.93
N THR A 190 29.88 6.29 11.44
CA THR A 190 30.60 7.39 12.09
C THR A 190 31.02 6.91 13.47
N THR A 191 32.27 6.44 13.57
CA THR A 191 32.92 6.19 14.85
C THR A 191 33.00 7.51 15.61
N ARG A 192 32.33 7.57 16.77
CA ARG A 192 32.50 8.66 17.75
C ARG A 192 33.84 8.55 18.46
#